data_AF-A0A0T1XR03-F1
#
_entry.id   AF-A0A0T1XR03-F1
#
_cell.length_a   1.000
_cell.length_b   1.000
_cell.length_c   1.000
_cell.angle_alpha   90.00
_cell.angle_beta   90.00
_cell.angle_gamma   90.00
#
_symmetry.space_group_name_H-M   'P 1'
#
loop_
_entity.id
_entity.type
_entity.pdbx_description
1 polymer ?
#
loop_
_entity_poly.entity_id
_entity_poly.type
_entity_poly.pdbx_seq_one_letter_code
_entity_poly.pdbx_strand_id
1 'polypeptide(L)' 'MSREEAARYVGVGTTKFDDMVARRLMPKPKKVDGRVIWDRIALDGAFSDLPEDGGNRIDELLSRRA' A
#
# COMPACT_ATOMS: atom_id res chain seq x y z
N MET A 1 11.17 3.92 -7.81
CA MET A 1 9.81 3.91 -8.38
C MET A 1 9.25 5.32 -8.36
N SER A 2 8.88 5.89 -9.51
CA SER A 2 8.21 7.20 -9.59
C SER A 2 6.80 7.14 -9.00
N ARG A 3 6.14 8.30 -8.87
CA ARG A 3 4.75 8.39 -8.41
C ARG A 3 3.79 7.58 -9.29
N GLU A 4 3.94 7.66 -10.61
CA GLU A 4 3.11 6.96 -11.57
C GLU A 4 3.32 5.44 -11.51
N GLU A 5 4.58 5.01 -11.35
CA GLU A 5 4.92 3.60 -11.19
C GLU A 5 4.36 3.04 -9.88
N ALA A 6 4.48 3.78 -8.77
CA ALA A 6 3.96 3.36 -7.47
C ALA A 6 2.44 3.24 -7.46
N ALA A 7 1.74 4.22 -8.02
CA ALA A 7 0.29 4.16 -8.17
C ALA A 7 -0.15 2.96 -9.02
N ARG A 8 0.53 2.72 -10.15
CA ARG A 8 0.27 1.57 -11.02
C ARG A 8 0.55 0.24 -10.31
N TYR A 9 1.62 0.17 -9.52
CA TYR A 9 1.99 -1.02 -8.76
C TYR A 9 0.90 -1.41 -7.75
N VAL A 10 0.35 -0.43 -7.04
CA VAL A 10 -0.77 -0.63 -6.10
C VAL A 10 -2.11 -0.89 -6.84
N GLY A 11 -2.20 -0.58 -8.13
CA GLY A 11 -3.41 -0.76 -8.94
C GLY A 11 -4.40 0.39 -8.86
N VAL A 12 -3.94 1.61 -8.53
CA VAL A 12 -4.80 2.80 -8.39
C VAL A 12 -4.33 3.96 -9.27
N GLY A 13 -5.22 4.93 -9.51
CA GLY A 13 -4.85 6.19 -10.15
C GLY A 13 -3.94 7.05 -9.26
N THR A 14 -3.14 7.93 -9.86
CA THR A 14 -2.13 8.72 -9.14
C THR A 14 -2.74 9.68 -8.10
N THR A 15 -3.89 10.28 -8.39
CA THR A 15 -4.64 11.10 -7.41
C THR A 15 -5.08 10.28 -6.20
N LYS A 16 -5.53 9.03 -6.43
CA LYS A 16 -5.94 8.14 -5.34
C LYS A 16 -4.75 7.69 -4.51
N PHE A 17 -3.62 7.41 -5.17
CA PHE A 17 -2.38 7.08 -4.49
C PHE A 17 -1.93 8.22 -3.56
N ASP A 18 -1.99 9.48 -4.00
CA ASP A 18 -1.65 10.62 -3.14
C ASP A 18 -2.59 10.73 -1.93
N ASP A 19 -3.90 10.52 -2.12
CA ASP A 19 -4.88 10.44 -1.02
C ASP A 19 -4.53 9.32 -0.03
N MET A 20 -4.13 8.14 -0.51
CA MET A 20 -3.69 7.03 0.34
C MET A 20 -2.42 7.39 1.13
N VAL A 21 -1.44 8.04 0.51
CA VAL A 21 -0.23 8.53 1.20
C VAL A 21 -0.59 9.60 2.24
N ALA A 22 -1.48 10.53 1.92
CA ALA A 22 -1.95 11.57 2.84
C ALA A 22 -2.69 10.98 4.05
N ARG A 23 -3.48 9.93 3.83
CA ARG A 23 -4.21 9.18 4.86
C ARG A 23 -3.34 8.16 5.60
N ARG A 24 -2.04 8.08 5.29
CA ARG A 24 -1.07 7.13 5.89
C ARG A 24 -1.41 5.66 5.64
N LEU A 25 -2.15 5.39 4.58
CA LEU A 25 -2.40 4.04 4.08
C LEU A 25 -1.24 3.52 3.21
N MET A 26 -0.41 4.44 2.70
CA MET A 26 0.78 4.14 1.92
C MET A 26 1.99 4.91 2.48
N PRO A 27 3.22 4.40 2.31
CA PRO A 27 4.42 5.06 2.80
C PRO A 27 4.64 6.41 2.11
N LYS A 28 5.26 7.34 2.85
CA LYS A 28 5.74 8.60 2.28
C LYS A 28 6.92 8.34 1.32
N PRO A 29 7.06 9.15 0.26
CA PRO A 29 8.21 9.02 -0.63
C PRO A 29 9.52 9.37 0.08
N LYS A 30 10.61 8.83 -0.47
CA LYS A 30 11.97 9.25 -0.19
C LYS A 30 12.40 10.28 -1.23
N LYS A 31 13.06 11.35 -0.80
CA LYS A 31 13.73 12.29 -1.70
C LYS A 31 15.21 11.93 -1.76
N VAL A 32 15.68 11.52 -2.93
CA VAL A 32 17.09 11.22 -3.20
C VAL A 32 17.55 12.21 -4.25
N ASP A 33 18.47 13.09 -3.85
CA ASP A 33 18.89 14.27 -4.61
C ASP A 33 17.68 15.09 -5.10
N GLY A 34 17.41 15.08 -6.41
CA GLY A 34 16.31 15.78 -7.06
C GLY A 34 15.08 14.92 -7.36
N ARG A 35 15.12 13.61 -7.08
CA ARG A 35 14.01 12.69 -7.41
C ARG A 35 13.23 12.27 -6.17
N VAL A 36 11.92 12.17 -6.35
CA VAL A 36 10.97 11.63 -5.37
C VAL A 36 10.66 10.20 -5.79
N ILE A 37 10.99 9.24 -4.93
CA ILE A 37 10.85 7.81 -5.23
C ILE A 37 10.20 7.06 -4.07
N TRP A 38 9.48 5.99 -4.41
CA TRP A 38 8.96 5.02 -3.46
C TRP A 38 9.77 3.73 -3.47
N ASP A 39 9.79 3.11 -2.29
CA ASP A 39 10.41 1.83 -2.01
C ASP A 39 9.35 0.75 -2.19
N ARG A 40 9.62 -0.23 -3.07
CA ARG A 40 8.68 -1.31 -3.38
C ARG A 40 8.34 -2.12 -2.14
N ILE A 41 9.34 -2.47 -1.31
CA ILE A 41 9.14 -3.33 -0.15
C ILE A 41 8.25 -2.62 0.88
N ALA A 42 8.42 -1.31 1.03
CA ALA A 42 7.56 -0.51 1.90
C ALA A 42 6.13 -0.41 1.37
N LEU A 43 5.93 -0.36 0.05
CA LEU A 43 4.60 -0.41 -0.55
C LEU A 43 3.93 -1.75 -0.30
N ASP A 44 4.65 -2.86 -0.50
CA ASP A 44 4.14 -4.21 -0.24
C ASP A 44 3.70 -4.35 1.23
N GLY A 45 4.55 -3.95 2.17
CA GLY A 45 4.24 -4.00 3.60
C GLY A 45 3.00 -3.17 3.96
N ALA A 46 2.94 -1.91 3.51
CA ALA A 46 1.79 -1.06 3.78
C ALA A 46 0.50 -1.56 3.14
N PHE A 47 0.58 -2.19 1.97
CA PHE A 47 -0.57 -2.80 1.31
C PHE A 47 -1.07 -4.03 2.08
N SER A 48 -0.16 -4.90 2.53
CA SER A 48 -0.50 -6.06 3.36
C SER A 48 -1.15 -5.67 4.70
N ASP A 49 -0.81 -4.49 5.23
CA ASP A 49 -1.40 -3.97 6.46
C ASP A 49 -2.78 -3.30 6.26
N LEU A 50 -3.24 -3.12 5.01
CA LEU A 50 -4.56 -2.56 4.76
C LEU A 50 -5.65 -3.51 5.27
N PRO A 51 -6.74 -2.99 5.86
CA PRO A 51 -7.85 -3.83 6.29
C PRO A 51 -8.48 -4.53 5.08
N GLU A 52 -8.63 -5.86 5.17
CA GLU A 52 -9.42 -6.62 4.21
C GLU A 52 -10.91 -6.38 4.49
N ASP A 53 -11.64 -5.90 3.49
CA ASP A 53 -13.09 -5.74 3.60
C ASP A 53 -13.74 -7.13 3.41
N GLY A 54 -14.27 -7.69 4.50
CA GLY A 54 -14.87 -9.04 4.51
C GLY A 54 -13.82 -10.14 4.69
N GLY A 55 -13.30 -10.25 5.92
CA GLY A 55 -12.26 -11.18 6.36
C GLY A 55 -12.11 -12.46 5.55
N ASN A 56 -10.87 -12.78 5.20
CA ASN A 56 -10.54 -13.98 4.46
C ASN A 56 -11.22 -15.21 5.09
N ARG A 57 -12.03 -15.91 4.30
CA ARG A 57 -12.77 -17.11 4.74
C ARG A 57 -11.84 -18.19 5.31
N ILE A 58 -10.56 -18.18 4.92
CA ILE A 58 -9.53 -19.02 5.51
C ILE A 58 -9.17 -18.57 6.93
N ASP A 59 -8.95 -17.27 7.17
CA ASP A 59 -8.63 -16.73 8.49
C ASP A 59 -9.79 -16.90 9.48
N GLU A 60 -11.04 -16.75 9.01
CA GLU A 60 -12.24 -17.05 9.80
C GLU A 60 -12.29 -18.53 10.22
N LEU A 61 -11.98 -19.46 9.29
CA LEU A 61 -12.00 -20.89 9.56
C LEU A 61 -10.88 -21.34 10.50
N LEU A 62 -9.71 -20.70 10.42
CA LEU A 62 -8.56 -20.98 11.30
C LEU A 62 -8.79 -20.42 12.71
N SER A 63 -9.40 -19.24 12.84
CA SER A 63 -9.70 -18.61 14.13
C SER A 63 -10.82 -19.32 14.91
N ARG A 64 -11.68 -20.10 14.23
CA ARG A 64 -12.82 -20.81 14.84
C ARG A 64 -12.46 -22.19 15.43
N ARG A 65 -11.19 -22.59 15.35
CA ARG A 65 -10.68 -23.88 15.87
C ARG A 65 -9.73 -23.73 17.07
N ALA A 66 -9.58 -22.53 17.62
CA ALA A 66 -8.83 -22.25 18.85
C ALA A 66 -9.75 -22.19 20.08
#